data_AF-A0A2I0KHX7-F1
#
_entry.id   AF-A0A2I0KHX7-F1
#
_cell.length_a   1.000
_cell.length_b   1.000
_cell.length_c   1.000
_cell.angle_alpha   90.00
_cell.angle_beta   90.00
_cell.angle_gamma   90.00
#
_symmetry.space_group_name_H-M   'P 1'
#
loop_
_entity.id
_entity.type
_entity.pdbx_description
1 polymer ?
#
loop_
_entity_poly.entity_id
_entity_poly.type
_entity_poly.pdbx_seq_one_letter_code
_entity_poly.pdbx_strand_id
1 'polypeptide(L)'
;MDKIKGAFTGNKSSPEGAMISQEQFTLLRFADELKNARRVGAFKQYMVGRSSEATFSDSFEKQEAIIRCLGGFDPTGENLQTSQKQEAAQKCNCTIADVENALAKFTWAKQAHRKLEKLKEEGKPMPTSIAEMQKIMGSTPLDLARSNLAQSGQISRNALCPCGSKKRYKRCCGKD
;
A
#
# COMPACT_ATOMS: atom_id res chain seq x y z
N MET A 1 -11.52 -8.60 -21.63
CA MET A 1 -11.85 -8.70 -20.20
C MET A 1 -10.56 -8.58 -19.38
N ASP A 2 -9.78 -7.50 -19.54
CA ASP A 2 -8.34 -7.55 -19.19
C ASP A 2 -7.80 -6.25 -18.60
N LYS A 3 -8.56 -5.58 -17.72
CA LYS A 3 -8.16 -4.26 -17.17
C LYS A 3 -7.50 -4.30 -15.78
N ILE A 4 -7.44 -5.45 -15.11
CA ILE A 4 -6.85 -5.56 -13.75
C ILE A 4 -5.57 -6.37 -13.66
N LYS A 5 -5.32 -7.31 -14.57
CA LYS A 5 -4.19 -8.23 -14.42
C LYS A 5 -2.81 -7.53 -14.37
N GLY A 6 -2.69 -6.31 -14.89
CA GLY A 6 -1.42 -5.59 -14.95
C GLY A 6 -1.08 -4.69 -13.75
N ALA A 7 -2.06 -4.27 -12.93
CA ALA A 7 -1.83 -3.21 -11.94
C ALA A 7 -1.19 -3.69 -10.63
N PHE A 8 -1.43 -4.96 -10.28
CA PHE A 8 -1.07 -5.50 -8.97
C PHE A 8 0.03 -6.56 -9.00
N THR A 9 0.35 -7.15 -10.17
CA THR A 9 1.28 -8.29 -10.25
C THR A 9 2.26 -8.24 -11.42
N GLY A 10 2.30 -7.17 -12.22
CA GLY A 10 3.36 -6.99 -13.23
C GLY A 10 3.50 -8.09 -14.29
N ASN A 11 2.50 -8.93 -14.55
CA ASN A 11 2.58 -9.99 -15.57
C ASN A 11 1.66 -9.71 -16.77
N LYS A 12 2.27 -9.33 -17.90
CA LYS A 12 1.74 -9.66 -19.24
C LYS A 12 2.47 -10.91 -19.71
N SER A 13 1.68 -11.91 -20.13
CA SER A 13 2.05 -13.20 -20.74
C SER A 13 2.83 -14.21 -19.88
N SER A 14 2.11 -15.05 -19.14
CA SER A 14 2.45 -16.47 -18.92
C SER A 14 1.15 -17.25 -18.64
N PRO A 15 1.00 -18.50 -19.12
CA PRO A 15 -0.24 -19.27 -18.97
C PRO A 15 -0.45 -19.62 -17.49
N GLU A 16 -1.71 -19.62 -17.07
CA GLU A 16 -2.17 -20.15 -15.78
C GLU A 16 -1.54 -19.56 -14.50
N GLY A 17 -2.23 -18.58 -13.92
CA GLY A 17 -2.76 -18.76 -12.55
C GLY A 17 -1.80 -19.08 -11.40
N ALA A 18 -0.52 -18.68 -11.44
CA ALA A 18 0.35 -18.74 -10.26
C ALA A 18 -0.10 -17.68 -9.22
N MET A 19 -1.09 -18.05 -8.41
CA MET A 19 -1.42 -17.34 -7.16
C MET A 19 -0.21 -17.35 -6.25
N ILE A 20 0.17 -16.18 -5.75
CA ILE A 20 1.25 -16.04 -4.78
C ILE A 20 0.69 -16.52 -3.44
N SER A 21 1.10 -17.70 -2.98
CA SER A 21 0.65 -18.24 -1.68
C SER A 21 0.91 -17.22 -0.56
N GLN A 22 0.08 -17.24 0.49
CA GLN A 22 0.09 -16.24 1.57
C GLN A 22 1.46 -16.06 2.24
N GLU A 23 2.24 -17.12 2.35
CA GLU A 23 3.60 -17.13 2.90
C GLU A 23 4.61 -16.39 2.02
N GLN A 24 4.28 -16.20 0.74
CA GLN A 24 5.14 -15.52 -0.22
C GLN A 24 4.84 -14.02 -0.31
N PHE A 25 3.74 -13.52 0.29
CA PHE A 25 3.36 -12.10 0.25
C PHE A 25 4.12 -11.28 1.31
N THR A 26 5.41 -11.08 1.06
CA THR A 26 6.35 -10.34 1.93
C THR A 26 6.62 -8.93 1.40
N LEU A 27 7.09 -8.04 2.27
CA LEU A 27 7.50 -6.68 1.89
C LEU A 27 8.57 -6.70 0.79
N LEU A 28 9.55 -7.61 0.86
CA LEU A 28 10.61 -7.71 -0.14
C LEU A 28 10.07 -8.12 -1.52
N ARG A 29 9.18 -9.11 -1.57
CA ARG A 29 8.55 -9.52 -2.83
C ARG A 29 7.67 -8.40 -3.41
N PHE A 30 6.94 -7.70 -2.54
CA PHE A 30 6.16 -6.54 -2.95
C PHE A 30 7.04 -5.41 -3.51
N ALA A 31 8.23 -5.18 -2.94
CA ALA A 31 9.19 -4.24 -3.51
C ALA A 31 9.68 -4.66 -4.90
N ASP A 32 9.94 -5.96 -5.11
CA ASP A 32 10.34 -6.47 -6.42
C ASP A 32 9.21 -6.36 -7.45
N GLU A 33 7.95 -6.53 -7.04
CA GLU A 33 6.78 -6.29 -7.89
C GLU A 33 6.65 -4.81 -8.27
N LEU A 34 6.85 -3.87 -7.33
CA LEU A 34 6.88 -2.44 -7.61
C LEU A 34 8.00 -2.08 -8.62
N LYS A 35 9.19 -2.66 -8.43
CA LYS A 35 10.33 -2.48 -9.34
C LYS A 35 10.02 -3.00 -10.74
N ASN A 36 9.45 -4.20 -10.83
CA ASN A 36 9.09 -4.83 -12.10
C ASN A 36 8.02 -4.03 -12.83
N ALA A 37 6.97 -3.61 -12.12
CA ALA A 37 5.89 -2.81 -12.68
C ALA A 37 6.38 -1.43 -13.17
N ARG A 38 7.42 -0.85 -12.53
CA ARG A 38 8.13 0.35 -13.02
C ARG A 38 8.85 0.07 -14.33
N ARG A 39 9.63 -1.01 -14.37
CA ARG A 39 10.40 -1.39 -15.56
C ARG A 39 9.50 -1.64 -16.78
N VAL A 40 8.34 -2.27 -16.61
CA VAL A 40 7.42 -2.59 -17.72
C VAL A 40 6.42 -1.47 -18.04
N GLY A 41 6.49 -0.33 -17.33
CA GLY A 41 5.59 0.80 -17.56
C GLY A 41 4.10 0.49 -17.31
N ALA A 42 3.79 -0.54 -16.52
CA ALA A 42 2.42 -1.00 -16.28
C ALA A 42 1.53 0.08 -15.67
N PHE A 43 2.13 1.06 -14.99
CA PHE A 43 1.43 2.17 -14.36
C PHE A 43 0.92 3.23 -15.32
N LYS A 44 1.41 3.29 -16.57
CA LYS A 44 1.01 4.33 -17.54
C LYS A 44 -0.50 4.35 -17.78
N GLN A 45 -1.15 3.18 -17.68
CA GLN A 45 -2.59 3.04 -17.85
C GLN A 45 -3.41 3.47 -16.62
N TYR A 46 -2.76 3.69 -15.48
CA TYR A 46 -3.37 4.05 -14.21
C TYR A 46 -2.93 5.42 -13.70
N MET A 47 -2.08 6.14 -14.46
CA MET A 47 -1.81 7.56 -14.22
C MET A 47 -3.06 8.37 -14.56
N VAL A 48 -3.89 8.62 -13.55
CA VAL A 48 -5.05 9.50 -13.65
C VAL A 48 -4.67 10.83 -13.02
N GLY A 49 -4.57 11.90 -13.81
CA GLY A 49 -4.27 13.25 -13.33
C GLY A 49 -3.21 14.00 -14.15
N ARG A 50 -2.85 15.21 -13.70
CA ARG A 50 -1.88 16.12 -14.36
C ARG A 50 -0.40 15.84 -14.02
N SER A 51 -0.10 14.80 -13.25
CA SER A 51 1.28 14.53 -12.81
C SER A 51 2.10 13.87 -13.91
N SER A 52 3.38 14.25 -14.03
CA SER A 52 4.28 13.71 -15.04
C SER A 52 4.70 12.25 -14.75
N GLU A 53 5.07 11.51 -15.79
CA GLU A 53 5.63 10.16 -15.67
C GLU A 53 6.87 10.13 -14.76
N ALA A 54 7.73 11.14 -14.86
CA ALA A 54 8.91 11.28 -14.01
C ALA A 54 8.54 11.39 -12.53
N THR A 55 7.57 12.26 -12.20
CA THR A 55 7.09 12.43 -10.82
C THR A 55 6.51 11.14 -10.23
N PHE A 56 5.82 10.34 -11.05
CA PHE A 56 5.36 9.03 -10.63
C PHE A 56 6.51 8.05 -10.42
N SER A 57 7.45 7.96 -11.36
CA SER A 57 8.63 7.09 -11.25
C SER A 57 9.41 7.35 -9.96
N ASP A 58 9.70 8.61 -9.65
CA ASP A 58 10.41 9.00 -8.42
C ASP A 58 9.62 8.61 -7.16
N SER A 59 8.29 8.79 -7.20
CA SER A 59 7.40 8.41 -6.10
C SER A 59 7.35 6.89 -5.87
N PHE A 60 7.43 6.10 -6.95
CA PHE A 60 7.47 4.64 -6.88
C PHE A 60 8.83 4.14 -6.39
N GLU A 61 9.92 4.76 -6.83
CA GLU A 61 11.27 4.47 -6.35
C GLU A 61 11.41 4.73 -4.86
N LYS A 62 10.87 5.86 -4.38
CA LYS A 62 10.79 6.17 -2.95
C LYS A 62 9.99 5.12 -2.18
N GLN A 63 8.85 4.67 -2.73
CA GLN A 63 8.04 3.61 -2.12
C GLN A 63 8.78 2.26 -2.09
N GLU A 64 9.44 1.89 -3.18
CA GLU A 64 10.27 0.68 -3.28
C GLU A 64 11.36 0.68 -2.20
N ALA A 65 12.09 1.79 -2.06
CA ALA A 65 13.16 1.94 -1.08
C ALA A 65 12.65 1.80 0.36
N ILE A 66 11.52 2.47 0.68
CA ILE A 66 10.90 2.38 2.00
C ILE A 66 10.47 0.94 2.30
N ILE A 67 9.75 0.28 1.39
CA ILE A 67 9.26 -1.09 1.57
C ILE A 67 10.43 -2.05 1.75
N ARG A 68 11.49 -1.90 0.95
CA ARG A 68 12.71 -2.72 1.06
C ARG A 68 13.40 -2.51 2.40
N CYS A 69 13.51 -1.27 2.87
CA CYS A 69 14.07 -0.96 4.18
C CYS A 69 13.24 -1.58 5.32
N LEU A 70 11.92 -1.46 5.25
CA LEU A 70 11.00 -2.06 6.23
C LEU A 70 11.07 -3.60 6.23
N GLY A 71 11.16 -4.20 5.04
CA GLY A 71 11.31 -5.64 4.88
C GLY A 71 12.60 -6.21 5.47
N GLY A 72 13.64 -5.38 5.63
CA GLY A 72 14.86 -5.75 6.34
C GLY A 72 14.69 -5.86 7.86
N PHE A 73 13.69 -5.19 8.43
CA PHE A 73 13.35 -5.30 9.85
C PHE A 73 12.34 -6.42 10.11
N ASP A 74 11.26 -6.47 9.33
CA ASP A 74 10.23 -7.51 9.41
C ASP A 74 9.71 -7.79 8.00
N PRO A 75 10.01 -8.96 7.40
CA PRO A 75 9.53 -9.32 6.07
C PRO A 75 8.00 -9.36 5.95
N THR A 76 7.29 -9.56 7.07
CA THR A 76 5.82 -9.69 7.07
C THR A 76 5.09 -8.36 7.08
N GLY A 77 5.75 -7.30 7.57
CA GLY A 77 5.23 -5.95 7.76
C GLY A 77 4.17 -5.82 8.86
N GLU A 78 3.97 -6.84 9.69
CA GLU A 78 2.91 -6.89 10.71
C GLU A 78 3.43 -6.46 12.10
N ASN A 79 4.74 -6.62 12.37
CA ASN A 79 5.35 -6.43 13.69
C ASN A 79 6.38 -5.30 13.72
N LEU A 80 6.18 -4.26 12.90
CA LEU A 80 7.09 -3.12 12.81
C LEU A 80 6.87 -2.12 13.94
N GLN A 81 7.93 -1.88 14.73
CA GLN A 81 7.94 -0.90 15.81
C GLN A 81 8.09 0.54 15.29
N THR A 82 7.60 1.52 16.06
CA THR A 82 7.73 2.94 15.72
C THR A 82 9.19 3.38 15.52
N SER A 83 10.12 2.83 16.31
CA SER A 83 11.57 3.06 16.17
C SER A 83 12.09 2.63 14.80
N GLN A 84 11.70 1.44 14.33
CA GLN A 84 12.09 0.91 13.01
C GLN A 84 11.50 1.74 11.86
N LYS A 85 10.26 2.22 12.03
CA LYS A 85 9.63 3.13 11.05
C LYS A 85 10.33 4.48 10.99
N GLN A 86 10.76 5.02 12.13
CA GLN A 86 11.56 6.24 12.21
C GLN A 86 12.95 6.06 11.58
N GLU A 87 13.60 4.93 11.84
CA GLU A 87 14.88 4.58 11.23
C GLU A 87 14.77 4.44 9.72
N ALA A 88 13.71 3.79 9.22
CA ALA A 88 13.42 3.70 7.79
C ALA A 88 13.19 5.09 7.17
N ALA A 89 12.49 5.98 7.88
CA ALA A 89 12.28 7.36 7.43
C ALA A 89 13.61 8.12 7.26
N GLN A 90 14.51 7.97 8.23
CA GLN A 90 15.86 8.57 8.17
C GLN A 90 16.70 7.98 7.02
N LYS A 91 16.77 6.65 6.91
CA LYS A 91 17.53 5.96 5.86
C LYS A 91 17.05 6.29 4.45
N CYS A 92 15.74 6.46 4.28
CA CYS A 92 15.13 6.76 2.98
C CYS A 92 14.98 8.26 2.72
N ASN A 93 15.53 9.12 3.59
CA ASN A 93 15.39 10.58 3.54
C ASN A 93 13.93 11.02 3.30
N CYS A 94 13.01 10.49 4.10
CA CYS A 94 11.58 10.69 3.95
C CYS A 94 10.89 10.96 5.29
N THR A 95 9.60 11.27 5.23
CA THR A 95 8.80 11.50 6.43
C THR A 95 8.20 10.20 6.96
N ILE A 96 7.89 10.14 8.26
CA ILE A 96 7.13 9.01 8.83
C ILE A 96 5.78 8.83 8.11
N ALA A 97 5.17 9.91 7.62
CA ALA A 97 3.95 9.83 6.81
C ALA A 97 4.18 9.08 5.48
N ASP A 98 5.34 9.25 4.84
CA ASP A 98 5.70 8.47 3.64
C ASP A 98 5.86 6.99 3.98
N VAL A 99 6.47 6.69 5.13
CA VAL A 99 6.64 5.32 5.63
C VAL A 99 5.30 4.64 5.90
N GLU A 100 4.41 5.30 6.64
CA GLU A 100 3.07 4.77 6.93
C GLU A 100 2.21 4.63 5.67
N ASN A 101 2.35 5.55 4.70
CA ASN A 101 1.65 5.45 3.42
C ASN A 101 2.13 4.25 2.60
N ALA A 102 3.44 4.02 2.53
CA ALA A 102 4.00 2.85 1.86
C ALA A 102 3.53 1.55 2.55
N LEU A 103 3.66 1.48 3.87
CA LEU A 103 3.21 0.32 4.66
C LEU A 103 1.71 0.05 4.45
N ALA A 104 0.87 1.08 4.50
CA ALA A 104 -0.57 0.93 4.31
C ALA A 104 -0.94 0.38 2.93
N LYS A 105 -0.21 0.74 1.88
CA LYS A 105 -0.38 0.16 0.53
C LYS A 105 -0.06 -1.32 0.53
N PHE A 106 1.04 -1.72 1.15
CA PHE A 106 1.39 -3.14 1.28
C PHE A 106 0.34 -3.91 2.09
N THR A 107 -0.05 -3.40 3.26
CA THR A 107 -1.04 -4.06 4.13
C THR A 107 -2.39 -4.20 3.42
N TRP A 108 -2.84 -3.15 2.73
CA TRP A 108 -4.06 -3.21 1.93
C TRP A 108 -3.95 -4.23 0.79
N ALA A 109 -2.82 -4.25 0.07
CA ALA A 109 -2.56 -5.21 -1.00
C ALA A 109 -2.62 -6.65 -0.49
N LYS A 110 -1.97 -6.93 0.65
CA LYS A 110 -1.97 -8.23 1.32
C LYS A 110 -3.37 -8.66 1.72
N GLN A 111 -4.17 -7.76 2.31
CA GLN A 111 -5.55 -8.05 2.70
C GLN A 111 -6.47 -8.24 1.50
N ALA A 112 -6.30 -7.45 0.44
CA ALA A 112 -7.03 -7.59 -0.82
C ALA A 112 -6.71 -8.94 -1.48
N HIS A 113 -5.44 -9.35 -1.49
CA HIS A 113 -5.03 -10.67 -1.98
C HIS A 113 -5.71 -11.80 -1.18
N ARG A 114 -5.70 -11.71 0.16
CA ARG A 114 -6.38 -12.69 1.03
C ARG A 114 -7.89 -12.77 0.76
N LYS A 115 -8.55 -11.64 0.55
CA LYS A 115 -9.98 -11.64 0.19
C LYS A 115 -10.23 -12.24 -1.19
N LEU A 116 -9.35 -11.98 -2.16
CA LEU A 116 -9.43 -12.58 -3.49
C LEU A 116 -9.30 -14.10 -3.45
N GLU A 117 -8.37 -14.63 -2.66
CA GLU A 117 -8.24 -16.07 -2.45
C GLU A 117 -9.53 -16.68 -1.89
N LYS A 118 -10.08 -16.08 -0.83
CA LYS A 118 -11.34 -16.53 -0.23
C LYS A 118 -12.52 -16.47 -1.20
N LEU A 119 -12.65 -15.39 -1.99
CA LEU A 119 -13.72 -15.30 -3.00
C LEU A 119 -13.58 -16.40 -4.06
N LYS A 120 -12.35 -16.74 -4.46
CA LYS A 120 -12.08 -17.82 -5.41
C LYS A 120 -12.43 -19.18 -4.81
N GLU A 121 -12.07 -19.44 -3.55
CA GLU A 121 -12.44 -20.67 -2.83
C GLU A 121 -13.95 -20.82 -2.67
N GLU A 122 -14.65 -19.72 -2.38
CA GLU A 122 -16.11 -19.68 -2.24
C GLU A 122 -16.85 -19.70 -3.59
N GLY A 123 -16.14 -19.72 -4.73
CA GLY A 123 -16.73 -19.70 -6.07
C GLY A 123 -17.44 -18.40 -6.45
N LYS A 124 -17.19 -17.31 -5.71
CA LYS A 124 -17.79 -15.99 -5.96
C LYS A 124 -17.09 -15.28 -7.12
N PRO A 125 -17.79 -14.39 -7.86
CA PRO A 125 -17.20 -13.68 -8.98
C PRO A 125 -16.03 -12.80 -8.52
N MET A 126 -14.91 -12.91 -9.24
CA MET A 126 -13.73 -12.09 -8.99
C MET A 126 -14.00 -10.63 -9.38
N PRO A 127 -13.60 -9.65 -8.55
CA PRO A 127 -13.76 -8.24 -8.89
C PRO A 127 -12.97 -7.88 -10.14
N THR A 128 -13.60 -7.08 -11.01
CA THR A 128 -13.09 -6.71 -12.33
C THR A 128 -12.59 -5.27 -12.39
N SER A 129 -12.86 -4.46 -11.36
CA SER A 129 -12.37 -3.09 -11.18
C SER A 129 -11.75 -2.87 -9.78
N ILE A 130 -10.75 -1.96 -9.68
CA ILE A 130 -10.21 -1.53 -8.37
C ILE A 130 -11.33 -0.91 -7.52
N ALA A 131 -12.31 -0.27 -8.15
CA ALA A 131 -13.49 0.27 -7.47
C ALA A 131 -14.35 -0.84 -6.83
N GLU A 132 -14.57 -1.97 -7.52
CA GLU A 132 -15.21 -3.15 -6.92
C GLU A 132 -14.37 -3.73 -5.78
N MET A 133 -13.05 -3.80 -5.96
CA MET A 133 -12.16 -4.24 -4.89
C MET A 133 -12.29 -3.36 -3.64
N GLN A 134 -12.31 -2.03 -3.82
CA GLN A 134 -12.49 -1.08 -2.72
C GLN A 134 -13.84 -1.24 -2.03
N LYS A 135 -14.91 -1.53 -2.77
CA LYS A 135 -16.24 -1.83 -2.19
C LYS A 135 -16.22 -3.10 -1.34
N ILE A 136 -15.57 -4.17 -1.81
CA ILE A 136 -15.41 -5.43 -1.06
C ILE A 136 -14.51 -5.24 0.17
N MET A 137 -13.48 -4.40 0.04
CA MET A 137 -12.54 -4.11 1.11
C MET A 137 -13.11 -3.17 2.18
N GLY A 138 -14.06 -2.30 1.81
CA GLY A 138 -14.65 -1.29 2.71
C GLY A 138 -13.67 -0.20 3.14
N SER A 139 -12.48 -0.13 2.54
CA SER A 139 -11.40 0.79 2.90
C SER A 139 -10.46 1.03 1.72
N THR A 140 -9.71 2.13 1.77
CA THR A 140 -8.63 2.41 0.83
C THR A 140 -7.26 2.40 1.53
N PRO A 141 -6.15 2.21 0.78
CA PRO A 141 -4.80 2.35 1.34
C PRO A 141 -4.56 3.69 2.05
N LEU A 142 -5.17 4.77 1.54
CA LEU A 142 -5.04 6.10 2.14
C LEU A 142 -5.75 6.20 3.50
N ASP A 143 -6.90 5.53 3.65
CA ASP A 143 -7.63 5.49 4.93
C ASP A 143 -6.83 4.72 5.98
N LEU A 144 -6.16 3.63 5.58
CA LEU A 144 -5.24 2.89 6.44
C LEU A 144 -4.02 3.74 6.83
N ALA A 145 -3.37 4.42 5.89
CA ALA A 145 -2.23 5.29 6.16
C ALA A 145 -2.56 6.38 7.16
N ARG A 146 -3.73 7.02 6.99
CA ARG A 146 -4.27 8.03 7.90
C ARG A 146 -4.51 7.49 9.31
N SER A 147 -5.05 6.27 9.40
CA SER A 147 -5.32 5.60 10.68
C SER A 147 -4.03 5.26 11.42
N ASN A 148 -3.04 4.70 10.72
CA ASN A 148 -1.74 4.37 11.29
C ASN A 148 -0.98 5.62 11.75
N LEU A 149 -1.00 6.68 10.94
CA LEU A 149 -0.37 7.95 11.31
C LEU A 149 -1.00 8.53 12.58
N ALA A 150 -2.32 8.40 12.77
CA ALA A 150 -2.98 8.79 14.01
C ALA A 150 -2.43 8.02 15.22
N GLN A 151 -2.33 6.70 15.09
CA GLN A 151 -1.83 5.81 16.15
C GLN A 151 -0.35 6.05 16.48
N SER A 152 0.45 6.52 15.52
CA SER A 152 1.88 6.81 15.74
C SER A 152 2.15 7.96 16.71
N GLY A 153 1.13 8.74 17.10
CA GLY A 153 1.28 9.89 18.00
C GLY A 153 2.03 11.08 17.38
N GLN A 154 2.46 10.97 16.12
CA GLN A 154 3.19 12.02 15.39
C GLN A 154 2.27 13.13 14.83
N ILE A 155 0.96 13.06 15.10
CA ILE A 155 0.01 14.08 14.66
C ILE A 155 -0.02 15.22 15.67
N SER A 156 0.29 16.43 15.18
CA SER A 156 0.11 17.64 15.97
C SER A 156 -1.31 17.73 16.53
N ARG A 157 -1.43 17.99 17.84
CA ARG A 157 -2.72 18.16 18.54
C ARG A 157 -3.66 19.15 17.82
N ASN A 158 -3.11 20.14 17.11
CA ASN A 158 -3.88 21.14 16.38
C ASN A 158 -4.13 20.83 14.90
N ALA A 159 -3.48 19.82 14.31
CA ALA A 159 -3.70 19.41 12.93
C ALA A 159 -5.13 18.85 12.74
N LEU A 160 -5.62 18.82 11.49
CA LEU A 160 -6.88 18.16 11.16
C LEU A 160 -6.78 16.66 11.43
N CYS A 161 -7.85 16.09 12.00
CA CYS A 161 -7.89 14.69 12.36
C CYS A 161 -7.91 13.83 11.09
N PRO A 162 -7.01 12.84 10.97
CA PRO A 162 -6.87 12.05 9.74
C PRO A 162 -8.04 11.07 9.52
N CYS A 163 -8.90 10.84 10.52
CA CYS A 163 -10.09 9.99 10.40
C CYS A 163 -11.24 10.59 9.56
N GLY A 164 -11.04 11.77 8.96
CA GLY A 164 -12.05 12.41 8.10
C GLY A 164 -13.16 13.16 8.84
N SER A 165 -13.10 13.26 10.18
CA SER A 165 -14.11 13.95 11.00
C SER A 165 -14.12 15.48 10.85
N LYS A 166 -13.16 16.05 10.10
CA LYS A 166 -12.91 17.50 9.96
C LYS A 166 -12.64 18.26 11.28
N LYS A 167 -12.55 17.56 12.41
CA LYS A 167 -12.19 18.13 13.71
C LYS A 167 -10.66 18.20 13.85
N ARG A 168 -10.15 19.06 14.75
CA ARG A 168 -8.72 19.02 15.15
C ARG A 168 -8.42 17.70 15.86
N TYR A 169 -7.19 17.18 15.72
CA TYR A 169 -6.78 15.88 16.26
C TYR A 169 -7.09 15.76 17.76
N LYS A 170 -6.72 16.77 18.55
CA LYS A 170 -7.00 16.85 20.00
C LYS A 170 -8.49 16.87 20.38
N ARG A 171 -9.39 17.10 19.43
CA ARG A 171 -10.85 17.13 19.63
C ARG A 171 -11.55 15.91 19.02
N CYS A 172 -10.79 14.92 18.54
CA CYS A 172 -11.28 13.73 17.89
C CYS A 172 -10.48 12.49 18.32
N CYS A 173 -9.63 11.92 17.46
CA CYS A 173 -8.91 10.68 17.76
C CYS A 173 -7.76 10.85 18.77
N GLY A 174 -7.24 12.07 18.95
CA GLY A 174 -6.26 12.39 19.98
C GLY A 174 -6.89 12.98 21.23
N LYS A 175 -8.14 12.57 21.55
CA LYS A 175 -8.78 12.88 22.84
C LYS A 175 -8.17 11.96 23.90
N ASP A 176 -7.04 12.42 24.43
CA ASP A 176 -6.60 12.16 25.79
C ASP A 176 -6.80 13.47 26.57
#